data_AF-A0A2H9MW35-F1
#
_entry.id   AF-A0A2H9MW35-F1
#
_cell.length_a   1.000
_cell.length_b   1.000
_cell.length_c   1.000
_cell.angle_alpha   90.00
_cell.angle_beta   90.00
_cell.angle_gamma   90.00
#
_symmetry.space_group_name_H-M   'P 1'
#
loop_
_entity.id
_entity.type
_entity.pdbx_description
1 polymer ?
#
loop_
_entity_poly.entity_id
_entity_poly.type
_entity_poly.pdbx_seq_one_letter_code
_entity_poly.pdbx_strand_id
1 'polypeptide(L)'
;MSQRSDIEKDVNASISNKLLVICVDRDNDVGEKAGITTPVIGRNACIDAAQRLALEDPEDADSNSMFAAIKTYEDLISKGYQVEVVIVAGIKERGVQADEKILKEIKKILEVFSANGAVIVSDGEDDESVIPVIQNVLPVVSVQRVVMKVSRSVEYSYAVFGKYLKMLAYDSKYSKFFLGVPGILLLIGGVATVFGYTEEIFAVLVSILGISFVIRAFDIDKAWSNLTRPTPMGFIRIFTMVAGILLILSSIP
;
A
#
# COMPACT_ATOMS: atom_id res chain seq x y z
N MET A 1 10.57 54.81 3.18
CA MET A 1 9.27 54.44 3.80
C MET A 1 8.62 53.24 3.12
N SER A 2 8.72 53.06 1.78
CA SER A 2 8.16 51.89 1.07
C SER A 2 8.77 50.54 1.49
N GLN A 3 10.09 50.43 1.62
CA GLN A 3 10.73 49.14 1.98
C GLN A 3 10.37 48.63 3.38
N ARG A 4 9.99 49.53 4.31
CA ARG A 4 9.64 49.13 5.69
C ARG A 4 8.22 48.56 5.76
N SER A 5 7.29 49.07 4.94
CA SER A 5 5.94 48.54 4.84
C SER A 5 5.87 47.18 4.15
N ASP A 6 6.78 46.94 3.19
CA ASP A 6 6.86 45.65 2.50
C ASP A 6 7.40 44.56 3.45
N ILE A 7 8.42 44.88 4.26
CA ILE A 7 8.96 43.98 5.29
C ILE A 7 7.94 43.70 6.39
N GLU A 8 7.15 44.68 6.84
CA GLU A 8 6.08 44.46 7.83
C GLU A 8 4.92 43.61 7.26
N LYS A 9 4.64 43.71 5.96
CA LYS A 9 3.71 42.82 5.25
C LYS A 9 4.22 41.39 5.21
N ASP A 10 5.49 41.20 4.88
CA ASP A 10 6.13 39.89 4.79
C ASP A 10 6.28 39.21 6.16
N VAL A 11 6.53 40.00 7.22
CA VAL A 11 6.58 39.49 8.61
C VAL A 11 5.19 39.13 9.13
N ASN A 12 4.14 39.91 8.82
CA ASN A 12 2.77 39.51 9.14
C ASN A 12 2.26 38.32 8.29
N ALA A 13 2.78 38.15 7.08
CA ALA A 13 2.54 36.95 6.28
C ALA A 13 3.24 35.70 6.87
N SER A 14 4.32 35.89 7.63
CA SER A 14 5.10 34.79 8.25
C SER A 14 4.45 34.16 9.49
N ILE A 15 3.47 34.83 10.12
CA ILE A 15 2.63 34.22 11.15
C ILE A 15 1.34 33.78 10.46
N SER A 16 1.19 32.47 10.26
CA SER A 16 -0.01 31.88 9.67
C SER A 16 -1.21 31.98 10.62
N ASN A 17 -1.79 33.17 10.71
CA ASN A 17 -2.96 33.46 11.53
C ASN A 17 -4.28 33.00 10.86
N LYS A 18 -4.27 32.73 9.55
CA LYS A 18 -5.42 32.24 8.78
C LYS A 18 -5.15 30.86 8.17
N LEU A 19 -5.61 29.82 8.84
CA LEU A 19 -5.35 28.44 8.45
C LEU A 19 -6.54 27.82 7.73
N LEU A 20 -6.26 27.01 6.71
CA LEU A 20 -7.24 26.15 6.07
C LEU A 20 -6.95 24.70 6.49
N VAL A 21 -7.86 24.07 7.21
CA VAL A 21 -7.77 22.64 7.55
C VAL A 21 -8.41 21.85 6.41
N ILE A 22 -7.62 21.01 5.74
CA ILE A 22 -8.02 20.29 4.53
C ILE A 22 -8.01 18.80 4.82
N CYS A 23 -9.19 18.18 4.81
CA CYS A 23 -9.33 16.74 4.66
C CYS A 23 -9.27 16.42 3.17
N VAL A 24 -8.38 15.52 2.77
CA VAL A 24 -8.24 15.07 1.39
C VAL A 24 -8.82 13.66 1.27
N ASP A 25 -9.57 13.41 0.21
CA ASP A 25 -10.00 12.09 -0.26
C ASP A 25 -9.64 11.97 -1.75
N ARG A 26 -8.51 11.34 -2.08
CA ARG A 26 -7.98 11.39 -3.44
C ARG A 26 -8.80 10.58 -4.46
N ASP A 27 -9.45 9.50 -4.04
CA ASP A 27 -10.22 8.61 -4.91
C ASP A 27 -11.73 8.81 -4.84
N ASN A 28 -12.17 9.88 -4.18
CA ASN A 28 -13.54 10.39 -4.21
C ASN A 28 -14.54 9.41 -3.59
N ASP A 29 -14.15 8.67 -2.54
CA ASP A 29 -15.04 7.81 -1.78
C ASP A 29 -16.19 8.62 -1.12
N VAL A 30 -15.92 9.86 -0.70
CA VAL A 30 -16.91 10.84 -0.25
C VAL A 30 -18.00 11.09 -1.31
N GLY A 31 -17.60 11.19 -2.58
CA GLY A 31 -18.53 11.40 -3.69
C GLY A 31 -19.21 10.13 -4.18
N GLU A 32 -18.45 9.04 -4.32
CA GLU A 32 -18.90 7.77 -4.89
C GLU A 32 -19.80 6.98 -3.93
N LYS A 33 -19.45 6.92 -2.65
CA LYS A 33 -20.20 6.15 -1.64
C LYS A 33 -21.33 6.97 -1.05
N ALA A 34 -21.01 8.20 -0.64
CA ALA A 34 -21.93 9.04 0.10
C ALA A 34 -22.68 10.07 -0.76
N GLY A 35 -22.38 10.21 -2.06
CA GLY A 35 -23.09 11.14 -2.94
C GLY A 35 -22.97 12.61 -2.48
N ILE A 36 -21.81 12.97 -1.92
CA ILE A 36 -21.50 14.31 -1.44
C ILE A 36 -20.72 15.05 -2.52
N THR A 37 -21.14 16.27 -2.84
CA THR A 37 -20.45 17.12 -3.82
C THR A 37 -19.33 17.90 -3.14
N THR A 38 -18.09 17.75 -3.61
CA THR A 38 -16.93 18.52 -3.16
C THR A 38 -16.69 19.79 -3.99
N PRO A 39 -16.06 20.84 -3.43
CA PRO A 39 -15.56 20.92 -2.06
C PRO A 39 -16.69 21.18 -1.05
N VAL A 40 -16.59 20.55 0.12
CA VAL A 40 -17.45 20.85 1.27
C VAL A 40 -16.74 21.88 2.13
N ILE A 41 -17.40 22.97 2.46
CA ILE A 41 -16.82 24.10 3.20
C ILE A 41 -17.62 24.37 4.46
N GLY A 42 -16.91 24.51 5.59
CA GLY A 42 -17.51 24.91 6.85
C GLY A 42 -17.74 23.73 7.79
N ARG A 43 -17.61 24.00 9.10
CA ARG A 43 -17.70 23.00 10.17
C ARG A 43 -18.94 22.11 10.07
N ASN A 44 -20.13 22.72 9.99
CA ASN A 44 -21.38 21.94 10.03
C ASN A 44 -21.60 21.12 8.76
N ALA A 45 -21.22 21.66 7.60
CA ALA A 45 -21.29 20.93 6.34
C ALA A 45 -20.31 19.74 6.33
N CYS A 46 -19.12 19.91 6.91
CA CYS A 46 -18.16 18.82 7.05
C CYS A 46 -18.66 17.74 8.03
N ILE A 47 -19.33 18.13 9.12
CA ILE A 47 -19.94 17.16 10.06
C ILE A 47 -21.02 16.34 9.37
N ASP A 48 -21.92 16.99 8.61
CA ASP A 48 -22.98 16.31 7.88
C ASP A 48 -22.41 15.35 6.83
N ALA A 49 -21.39 15.79 6.09
CA ALA A 49 -20.65 14.97 5.13
C ALA A 49 -20.02 13.74 5.81
N ALA A 50 -19.32 13.93 6.93
CA ALA A 50 -18.67 12.85 7.68
C ALA A 50 -19.69 11.86 8.26
N GLN A 51 -20.81 12.36 8.79
CA GLN A 51 -21.90 11.52 9.28
C GLN A 51 -22.52 10.68 8.17
N ARG A 52 -22.77 11.28 7.01
CA ARG A 52 -23.34 10.58 5.86
C ARG A 52 -22.41 9.51 5.36
N LEU A 53 -21.11 9.79 5.21
CA LEU A 53 -20.13 8.78 4.82
C LEU A 53 -20.03 7.65 5.84
N ALA A 54 -19.97 7.96 7.13
CA ALA A 54 -19.94 6.95 8.19
C ALA A 54 -21.20 6.08 8.26
N LEU A 55 -22.35 6.58 7.80
CA LEU A 55 -23.60 5.81 7.74
C LEU A 55 -23.65 4.90 6.50
N GLU A 56 -23.12 5.36 5.37
CA GLU A 56 -23.07 4.60 4.12
C GLU A 56 -21.96 3.52 4.13
N ASP A 57 -20.76 3.87 4.63
CA ASP A 57 -19.63 2.96 4.77
C ASP A 57 -18.94 3.13 6.15
N PRO A 58 -19.44 2.45 7.20
CA PRO A 58 -18.89 2.56 8.56
C PRO A 58 -17.48 1.99 8.73
N GLU A 59 -17.01 1.16 7.79
CA GLU A 59 -15.68 0.54 7.84
C GLU A 59 -14.60 1.44 7.22
N ASP A 60 -15.02 2.49 6.51
CA ASP A 60 -14.14 3.44 5.86
C ASP A 60 -13.41 4.36 6.86
N ALA A 61 -12.12 4.55 6.62
CA ALA A 61 -11.27 5.43 7.41
C ALA A 61 -11.47 6.91 7.07
N ASP A 62 -11.97 7.24 5.87
CA ASP A 62 -12.20 8.61 5.41
C ASP A 62 -13.12 9.40 6.34
N SER A 63 -14.22 8.78 6.78
CA SER A 63 -15.17 9.41 7.71
C SER A 63 -14.48 9.88 9.00
N ASN A 64 -13.53 9.09 9.50
CA ASN A 64 -12.76 9.42 10.69
C ASN A 64 -11.70 10.49 10.41
N SER A 65 -11.11 10.49 9.21
CA SER A 65 -10.23 11.56 8.74
C SER A 65 -10.96 12.91 8.71
N MET A 66 -12.21 12.93 8.22
CA MET A 66 -13.06 14.12 8.22
C MET A 66 -13.37 14.60 9.65
N PHE A 67 -13.73 13.69 10.57
CA PHE A 67 -13.92 14.03 11.98
C PHE A 67 -12.64 14.55 12.64
N ALA A 68 -11.48 14.01 12.30
CA ALA A 68 -10.20 14.51 12.78
C ALA A 68 -9.91 15.93 12.24
N ALA A 69 -10.24 16.23 10.99
CA ALA A 69 -10.13 17.57 10.43
C ALA A 69 -11.03 18.58 11.16
N ILE A 70 -12.28 18.19 11.45
CA ILE A 70 -13.22 19.01 12.25
C ILE A 70 -12.65 19.26 13.65
N LYS A 71 -12.09 18.24 14.30
CA LYS A 71 -11.45 18.39 15.61
C LYS A 71 -10.25 19.34 15.55
N THR A 72 -9.39 19.19 14.55
CA THR A 72 -8.23 20.07 14.35
C THR A 72 -8.66 21.52 14.13
N TYR A 73 -9.74 21.74 13.40
CA TYR A 73 -10.36 23.05 13.27
C TYR A 73 -10.77 23.63 14.64
N GLU A 74 -11.49 22.86 15.47
CA GLU A 74 -11.93 23.32 16.80
C GLU A 74 -10.74 23.64 17.71
N ASP A 75 -9.73 22.78 17.71
CA ASP A 75 -8.51 22.94 18.50
C ASP A 75 -7.76 24.22 18.09
N LEU A 76 -7.70 24.56 16.80
CA LEU A 76 -7.06 25.77 16.32
C LEU A 76 -7.89 27.04 16.59
N ILE A 77 -9.21 26.98 16.42
CA ILE A 77 -10.10 28.08 16.81
C ILE A 77 -9.95 28.38 18.31
N SER A 78 -9.87 27.36 19.16
CA SER A 78 -9.68 27.54 20.61
C SER A 78 -8.35 28.22 20.98
N LYS A 79 -7.34 28.12 20.11
CA LYS A 79 -6.03 28.77 20.25
C LYS A 79 -5.98 30.18 19.64
N GLY A 80 -7.08 30.68 19.09
CA GLY A 80 -7.20 32.04 18.55
C GLY A 80 -6.82 32.20 17.07
N TYR A 81 -6.61 31.10 16.34
CA TYR A 81 -6.41 31.16 14.89
C TYR A 81 -7.73 31.45 14.17
N GLN A 82 -7.66 32.13 13.03
CA GLN A 82 -8.79 32.21 12.10
C GLN A 82 -8.72 30.99 11.20
N VAL A 83 -9.68 30.08 11.31
CA VAL A 83 -9.61 28.80 10.62
C VAL A 83 -10.88 28.54 9.85
N GLU A 84 -10.74 27.88 8.71
CA GLU A 84 -11.85 27.24 8.00
C GLU A 84 -11.52 25.76 7.77
N VAL A 85 -12.53 24.90 7.82
CA VAL A 85 -12.39 23.46 7.54
C VAL A 85 -13.07 23.11 6.23
N VAL A 86 -12.38 22.29 5.43
CA VAL A 86 -12.86 21.85 4.12
C VAL A 86 -12.55 20.38 3.88
N ILE A 87 -13.42 19.76 3.09
CA ILE A 87 -13.19 18.44 2.50
C ILE A 87 -13.08 18.64 1.00
N VAL A 88 -11.97 18.16 0.43
CA VAL A 88 -11.72 18.16 -1.00
C VAL A 88 -11.55 16.73 -1.47
N ALA A 89 -12.05 16.44 -2.66
CA ALA A 89 -11.92 15.12 -3.23
C ALA A 89 -11.33 15.14 -4.63
N GLY A 90 -10.65 14.07 -5.01
CA GLY A 90 -10.19 13.82 -6.36
C GLY A 90 -11.26 13.17 -7.23
N ILE A 91 -10.85 12.22 -8.06
CA ILE A 91 -11.74 11.39 -8.87
C ILE A 91 -11.35 9.92 -8.67
N LYS A 92 -12.29 9.02 -8.92
CA LYS A 92 -12.14 7.57 -8.73
C LYS A 92 -10.92 6.96 -9.41
N GLU A 93 -10.63 7.40 -10.63
CA GLU A 93 -9.52 6.86 -11.43
C GLU A 93 -8.13 7.35 -10.95
N ARG A 94 -8.07 8.24 -9.94
CA ARG A 94 -6.86 8.81 -9.35
C ARG A 94 -5.96 9.49 -10.41
N GLY A 95 -4.68 9.67 -10.06
CA GLY A 95 -3.66 10.24 -10.94
C GLY A 95 -3.83 11.74 -11.18
N VAL A 96 -3.29 12.22 -12.30
CA VAL A 96 -3.16 13.66 -12.58
C VAL A 96 -4.52 14.38 -12.57
N GLN A 97 -5.58 13.72 -13.04
CA GLN A 97 -6.91 14.30 -13.10
C GLN A 97 -7.52 14.51 -11.70
N ALA A 98 -7.24 13.59 -10.76
CA ALA A 98 -7.63 13.74 -9.35
C ALA A 98 -6.89 14.93 -8.72
N ASP A 99 -5.57 15.00 -8.93
CA ASP A 99 -4.73 16.08 -8.41
C ASP A 99 -5.16 17.45 -8.98
N GLU A 100 -5.53 17.51 -10.28
CA GLU A 100 -6.09 18.70 -10.92
C GLU A 100 -7.45 19.13 -10.33
N LYS A 101 -8.34 18.18 -10.04
CA LYS A 101 -9.63 18.46 -9.43
C LYS A 101 -9.43 19.05 -8.03
N ILE A 102 -8.61 18.42 -7.20
CA ILE A 102 -8.26 18.90 -5.85
C ILE A 102 -7.73 20.33 -5.91
N LEU A 103 -6.81 20.63 -6.83
CA LEU A 103 -6.29 21.98 -7.04
C LEU A 103 -7.37 23.00 -7.40
N LYS A 104 -8.29 22.64 -8.30
CA LYS A 104 -9.41 23.51 -8.70
C LYS A 104 -10.33 23.79 -7.51
N GLU A 105 -10.61 22.78 -6.70
CA GLU A 105 -11.43 22.93 -5.49
C GLU A 105 -10.77 23.86 -4.46
N ILE A 106 -9.48 23.65 -4.17
CA ILE A 106 -8.73 24.50 -3.24
C ILE A 106 -8.67 25.95 -3.73
N LYS A 107 -8.46 26.19 -5.03
CA LYS A 107 -8.48 27.55 -5.59
C LYS A 107 -9.83 28.24 -5.38
N LYS A 108 -10.95 27.53 -5.60
CA LYS A 108 -12.30 28.06 -5.33
C LYS A 108 -12.50 28.38 -3.85
N ILE A 109 -12.00 27.53 -2.96
CA ILE A 109 -12.07 27.77 -1.51
C ILE A 109 -11.31 29.05 -1.15
N LEU A 110 -10.12 29.25 -1.71
CA LEU A 110 -9.28 30.43 -1.43
C LEU A 110 -9.88 31.75 -1.92
N GLU A 111 -10.77 31.73 -2.91
CA GLU A 111 -11.56 32.89 -3.33
C GLU A 111 -12.57 33.32 -2.25
N VAL A 112 -13.09 32.37 -1.48
CA VAL A 112 -14.05 32.61 -0.38
C VAL A 112 -13.32 32.88 0.94
N PHE A 113 -12.26 32.13 1.22
CA PHE A 113 -11.47 32.21 2.45
C PHE A 113 -9.98 32.30 2.11
N SER A 114 -9.44 33.52 2.13
CA SER A 114 -8.03 33.79 1.81
C SER A 114 -7.09 33.35 2.95
N ALA A 115 -6.86 32.04 3.03
CA ALA A 115 -5.91 31.44 3.97
C ALA A 115 -4.46 31.76 3.60
N ASN A 116 -3.58 31.78 4.59
CA ASN A 116 -2.13 31.92 4.40
C ASN A 116 -1.33 30.69 4.85
N GLY A 117 -2.00 29.64 5.33
CA GLY A 117 -1.40 28.35 5.60
C GLY A 117 -2.42 27.20 5.54
N ALA A 118 -1.95 26.00 5.24
CA ALA A 118 -2.75 24.79 5.21
C ALA A 118 -2.36 23.84 6.36
N VAL A 119 -3.34 23.16 6.94
CA VAL A 119 -3.15 21.98 7.78
C VAL A 119 -3.82 20.81 7.08
N ILE A 120 -3.04 19.85 6.61
CA ILE A 120 -3.55 18.71 5.84
C ILE A 120 -3.85 17.57 6.81
N VAL A 121 -5.03 16.98 6.69
CA VAL A 121 -5.47 15.81 7.45
C VAL A 121 -5.71 14.68 6.46
N SER A 122 -5.10 13.53 6.72
CA SER A 122 -5.12 12.37 5.85
C SER A 122 -5.03 11.10 6.69
N ASP A 123 -5.63 10.01 6.21
CA ASP A 123 -5.62 8.70 6.85
C ASP A 123 -4.55 7.74 6.29
N GLY A 124 -3.91 8.09 5.16
CA GLY A 124 -3.09 7.17 4.40
C GLY A 124 -2.05 7.81 3.47
N GLU A 125 -1.18 6.97 2.90
CA GLU A 125 -0.09 7.40 2.02
C GLU A 125 -0.59 7.94 0.68
N ASP A 126 -1.72 7.43 0.17
CA ASP A 126 -2.25 7.86 -1.14
C ASP A 126 -2.73 9.31 -1.10
N ASP A 127 -3.45 9.71 -0.05
CA ASP A 127 -3.88 11.09 0.16
C ASP A 127 -2.73 12.04 0.45
N GLU A 128 -1.67 11.59 1.13
CA GLU A 128 -0.49 12.43 1.33
C GLU A 128 0.27 12.72 0.03
N SER A 129 0.07 11.91 -1.02
CA SER A 129 0.73 12.12 -2.30
C SER A 129 0.32 13.43 -3.00
N VAL A 130 -0.82 14.04 -2.64
CA VAL A 130 -1.24 15.34 -3.20
C VAL A 130 -0.63 16.54 -2.46
N ILE A 131 0.06 16.34 -1.34
CA ILE A 131 0.67 17.43 -0.57
C ILE A 131 1.57 18.34 -1.42
N PRO A 132 2.49 17.82 -2.27
CA PRO A 132 3.33 18.67 -3.12
C PRO A 132 2.51 19.50 -4.11
N VAL A 133 1.35 18.98 -4.52
CA VAL A 133 0.44 19.66 -5.43
C VAL A 133 -0.23 20.83 -4.72
N ILE A 134 -0.74 20.61 -3.50
CA ILE A 134 -1.38 21.64 -2.65
C ILE A 134 -0.39 22.76 -2.27
N GLN A 135 0.87 22.39 -1.98
CA GLN A 135 1.94 23.33 -1.63
C GLN A 135 2.21 24.39 -2.71
N ASN A 136 1.89 24.12 -3.98
CA ASN A 136 2.04 25.11 -5.06
C ASN A 136 1.04 26.27 -4.96
N VAL A 137 -0.05 26.12 -4.20
CA VAL A 137 -1.12 27.13 -4.07
C VAL A 137 -1.17 27.71 -2.67
N LEU A 138 -0.94 26.89 -1.63
CA LEU A 138 -1.02 27.30 -0.24
C LEU A 138 0.11 26.65 0.56
N PRO A 139 0.93 27.42 1.31
CA PRO A 139 1.99 26.85 2.13
C PRO A 139 1.42 25.86 3.16
N VAL A 140 1.94 24.63 3.17
CA VAL A 140 1.52 23.61 4.15
C VAL A 140 2.31 23.81 5.43
N VAL A 141 1.61 24.20 6.50
CA VAL A 141 2.18 24.48 7.83
C VAL A 141 2.30 23.21 8.65
N SER A 142 1.37 22.27 8.49
CA SER A 142 1.35 21.01 9.24
C SER A 142 0.63 19.91 8.47
N VAL A 143 1.04 18.66 8.72
CA VAL A 143 0.39 17.45 8.22
C VAL A 143 0.04 16.60 9.42
N GLN A 144 -1.22 16.19 9.51
CA GLN A 144 -1.76 15.39 10.60
C GLN A 144 -2.29 14.08 10.05
N ARG A 145 -1.50 13.02 10.24
CA ARG A 145 -1.89 11.65 9.88
C ARG A 145 -2.81 11.04 10.93
N VAL A 146 -3.94 10.50 10.51
CA VAL A 146 -4.94 9.85 11.36
C VAL A 146 -4.85 8.34 11.14
N VAL A 147 -4.44 7.57 12.15
CA VAL A 147 -4.35 6.11 12.05
C VAL A 147 -5.45 5.47 12.86
N MET A 148 -6.34 4.75 12.18
CA MET A 148 -7.44 4.02 12.81
C MET A 148 -6.93 2.76 13.54
N LYS A 149 -7.19 2.68 14.85
CA LYS A 149 -6.86 1.50 15.66
C LYS A 149 -7.96 0.46 15.57
N VAL A 150 -7.83 -0.49 14.63
CA VAL A 150 -8.78 -1.61 14.53
C VAL A 150 -8.39 -2.73 15.50
N SER A 151 -9.14 -2.88 16.59
CA SER A 151 -8.85 -3.83 17.67
C SER A 151 -9.20 -5.30 17.37
N ARG A 152 -9.97 -5.58 16.31
CA ARG A 152 -10.45 -6.95 15.97
C ARG A 152 -9.70 -7.67 14.84
N SER A 153 -8.92 -6.98 14.00
CA SER A 153 -8.27 -7.64 12.84
C SER A 153 -7.20 -8.64 13.26
N VAL A 154 -6.66 -8.50 14.47
CA VAL A 154 -5.69 -9.43 15.05
C VAL A 154 -6.36 -10.77 15.41
N GLU A 155 -7.54 -10.77 16.03
CA GLU A 155 -8.24 -12.01 16.43
C GLU A 155 -8.67 -12.87 15.23
N TYR A 156 -9.27 -12.26 14.20
CA TYR A 156 -9.69 -13.00 13.01
C TYR A 156 -8.50 -13.47 12.16
N SER A 157 -7.42 -12.67 12.10
CA SER A 157 -6.17 -13.09 11.47
C SER A 157 -5.55 -14.28 12.20
N TYR A 158 -5.58 -14.32 13.54
CA TYR A 158 -5.15 -15.50 14.31
C TYR A 158 -6.04 -16.71 14.08
N ALA A 159 -7.36 -16.53 13.98
CA ALA A 159 -8.29 -17.63 13.69
C ALA A 159 -8.06 -18.22 12.29
N VAL A 160 -7.88 -17.37 11.29
CA VAL A 160 -7.57 -17.78 9.91
C VAL A 160 -6.18 -18.41 9.84
N PHE A 161 -5.17 -17.82 10.47
CA PHE A 161 -3.82 -18.39 10.56
C PHE A 161 -3.82 -19.76 11.26
N GLY A 162 -4.53 -19.88 12.38
CA GLY A 162 -4.72 -21.14 13.09
C GLY A 162 -5.46 -22.18 12.25
N LYS A 163 -6.45 -21.77 11.45
CA LYS A 163 -7.15 -22.64 10.49
C LYS A 163 -6.20 -23.17 9.41
N TYR A 164 -5.33 -22.34 8.86
CA TYR A 164 -4.30 -22.78 7.91
C TYR A 164 -3.28 -23.71 8.56
N LEU A 165 -2.80 -23.40 9.77
CA LEU A 165 -1.88 -24.27 10.50
C LEU A 165 -2.52 -25.64 10.79
N LYS A 166 -3.81 -25.65 11.17
CA LYS A 166 -4.59 -26.88 11.34
C LYS A 166 -4.75 -27.64 10.03
N MET A 167 -4.96 -26.95 8.92
CA MET A 167 -5.03 -27.57 7.59
C MET A 167 -3.68 -28.19 7.18
N LEU A 168 -2.56 -27.49 7.39
CA LEU A 168 -1.22 -28.02 7.16
C LEU A 168 -0.92 -29.24 8.04
N ALA A 169 -1.45 -29.28 9.26
CA ALA A 169 -1.24 -30.40 10.18
C ALA A 169 -2.13 -31.62 9.87
N TYR A 170 -3.44 -31.40 9.68
CA TYR A 170 -4.45 -32.46 9.73
C TYR A 170 -5.10 -32.77 8.38
N ASP A 171 -4.97 -31.92 7.36
CA ASP A 171 -5.47 -32.24 6.02
C ASP A 171 -4.47 -33.16 5.31
N SER A 172 -4.90 -34.39 5.03
CA SER A 172 -4.07 -35.43 4.38
C SER A 172 -3.46 -34.99 3.05
N LYS A 173 -4.09 -34.06 2.31
CA LYS A 173 -3.54 -33.55 1.06
C LYS A 173 -2.35 -32.62 1.29
N TYR A 174 -2.42 -31.76 2.31
CA TYR A 174 -1.42 -30.71 2.56
C TYR A 174 -0.34 -31.16 3.55
N SER A 175 -0.73 -31.92 4.57
CA SER A 175 0.15 -32.48 5.60
C SER A 175 1.24 -33.37 5.01
N LYS A 176 0.94 -34.16 3.97
CA LYS A 176 1.95 -34.99 3.28
C LYS A 176 3.11 -34.16 2.71
N PHE A 177 2.82 -33.00 2.11
CA PHE A 177 3.86 -32.15 1.52
C PHE A 177 4.54 -31.27 2.57
N PHE A 178 3.78 -30.71 3.52
CA PHE A 178 4.30 -29.73 4.47
C PHE A 178 4.99 -30.37 5.69
N LEU A 179 4.48 -31.50 6.17
CA LEU A 179 5.04 -32.22 7.32
C LEU A 179 5.66 -33.55 6.92
N GLY A 180 5.05 -34.28 5.98
CA GLY A 180 5.54 -35.60 5.55
C GLY A 180 6.90 -35.54 4.87
N VAL A 181 7.05 -34.72 3.82
CA VAL A 181 8.33 -34.60 3.09
C VAL A 181 9.45 -34.08 4.01
N PRO A 182 9.30 -32.96 4.75
CA PRO A 182 10.33 -32.55 5.71
C PRO A 182 10.57 -33.57 6.82
N GLY A 183 9.52 -34.23 7.34
CA GLY A 183 9.65 -35.24 8.38
C GLY A 183 10.48 -36.46 7.94
N ILE A 184 10.26 -36.94 6.72
CA ILE A 184 11.07 -38.03 6.14
C ILE A 184 12.52 -37.57 5.94
N LEU A 185 12.75 -36.34 5.46
CA LEU A 185 14.10 -35.80 5.32
C LEU A 185 14.82 -35.69 6.66
N LEU A 186 14.13 -35.26 7.72
CA LEU A 186 14.68 -35.22 9.08
C LEU A 186 14.99 -36.62 9.62
N LEU A 187 14.14 -37.62 9.36
CA LEU A 187 14.40 -39.01 9.73
C LEU A 187 15.63 -39.57 9.01
N ILE A 188 15.73 -39.35 7.69
CA ILE A 188 16.90 -39.75 6.90
C ILE A 188 18.16 -39.08 7.44
N GLY A 189 18.11 -37.77 7.72
CA GLY A 189 19.22 -37.03 8.31
C GLY A 189 19.63 -37.57 9.68
N GLY A 190 18.67 -37.84 10.57
CA GLY A 190 18.95 -38.40 11.90
C GLY A 190 19.59 -39.78 11.84
N VAL A 191 19.10 -40.66 10.97
CA VAL A 191 19.71 -41.98 10.72
C VAL A 191 21.11 -41.81 10.14
N ALA A 192 21.29 -40.94 9.15
CA ALA A 192 22.59 -40.65 8.55
C ALA A 192 23.63 -40.20 9.59
N THR A 193 23.23 -39.39 10.58
CA THR A 193 24.11 -38.95 11.67
C THR A 193 24.54 -40.09 12.58
N VAL A 194 23.63 -41.01 12.92
CA VAL A 194 23.97 -42.17 13.76
C VAL A 194 24.96 -43.10 13.06
N PHE A 195 24.85 -43.27 11.75
CA PHE A 195 25.71 -44.16 10.96
C PHE A 195 26.94 -43.46 10.35
N GLY A 196 27.10 -42.15 10.56
CA GLY A 196 28.25 -41.39 10.04
C GLY A 196 28.21 -41.05 8.54
N TYR A 197 27.10 -41.31 7.84
CA TYR A 197 26.92 -41.05 6.40
C TYR A 197 26.27 -39.68 6.10
N THR A 198 26.48 -38.70 6.98
CA THR A 198 25.73 -37.43 6.91
C THR A 198 26.10 -36.64 5.65
N GLU A 199 27.37 -36.59 5.29
CA GLU A 199 27.84 -35.80 4.15
C GLU A 199 27.39 -36.40 2.81
N GLU A 200 27.48 -37.72 2.67
CA GLU A 200 27.10 -38.43 1.45
C GLU A 200 25.60 -38.33 1.20
N ILE A 201 24.79 -38.55 2.24
CA ILE A 201 23.33 -38.45 2.14
C ILE A 201 22.90 -37.00 1.89
N PHE A 202 23.55 -36.02 2.52
CA PHE A 202 23.27 -34.61 2.29
C PHE A 202 23.62 -34.20 0.85
N ALA A 203 24.78 -34.63 0.32
CA ALA A 203 25.17 -34.37 -1.06
C ALA A 203 24.17 -34.95 -2.07
N VAL A 204 23.67 -36.18 -1.82
CA VAL A 204 22.64 -36.82 -2.65
C VAL A 204 21.32 -36.03 -2.60
N LEU A 205 20.87 -35.62 -1.41
CA LEU A 205 19.64 -34.83 -1.25
C LEU A 205 19.72 -33.48 -1.97
N VAL A 206 20.83 -32.75 -1.81
CA VAL A 206 21.05 -31.47 -2.50
C VAL A 206 21.09 -31.66 -4.01
N SER A 207 21.70 -32.74 -4.48
CA SER A 207 21.75 -33.06 -5.91
C SER A 207 20.35 -33.33 -6.48
N ILE A 208 19.53 -34.15 -5.79
CA ILE A 208 18.15 -34.43 -6.19
C ILE A 208 17.30 -33.15 -6.21
N LEU A 209 17.46 -32.28 -5.19
CA LEU A 209 16.76 -31.01 -5.11
C LEU A 209 17.17 -30.07 -6.26
N GLY A 210 18.47 -29.96 -6.53
CA GLY A 210 19.02 -29.14 -7.61
C GLY A 210 18.54 -29.60 -8.98
N ILE A 211 18.57 -30.91 -9.24
CA ILE A 211 18.03 -31.50 -10.47
C ILE A 211 16.53 -31.18 -10.60
N SER A 212 15.76 -31.33 -9.52
CA SER A 212 14.32 -31.04 -9.52
C SER A 212 14.02 -29.57 -9.83
N PHE A 213 14.83 -28.63 -9.30
CA PHE A 213 14.71 -27.21 -9.61
C PHE A 213 15.07 -26.90 -11.05
N VAL A 214 16.12 -27.49 -11.60
CA VAL A 214 16.48 -27.33 -13.02
C VAL A 214 15.36 -27.84 -13.93
N ILE A 215 14.81 -29.02 -13.65
CA ILE A 215 13.68 -29.58 -14.42
C ILE A 215 12.50 -28.62 -14.41
N ARG A 216 12.15 -28.06 -13.24
CA ARG A 216 11.01 -27.16 -13.09
C ARG A 216 11.27 -25.76 -13.68
N ALA A 217 12.44 -25.18 -13.46
CA ALA A 217 12.79 -23.83 -13.89
C ALA A 217 12.83 -23.68 -15.42
N PHE A 218 13.24 -24.74 -16.12
CA PHE A 218 13.27 -24.75 -17.58
C PHE A 218 12.02 -25.38 -18.22
N ASP A 219 11.01 -25.74 -17.41
CA ASP A 219 9.83 -26.51 -17.83
C ASP A 219 10.23 -27.69 -18.75
N ILE A 220 11.30 -28.43 -18.37
CA ILE A 220 11.88 -29.52 -19.17
C ILE A 220 10.84 -30.63 -19.41
N ASP A 221 9.96 -30.83 -18.43
CA ASP A 221 8.78 -31.69 -18.47
C ASP A 221 7.83 -31.33 -19.62
N LYS A 222 7.55 -30.04 -19.83
CA LYS A 222 6.68 -29.55 -20.93
C LYS A 222 7.43 -29.44 -22.25
N ALA A 223 8.73 -29.17 -22.22
CA ALA A 223 9.58 -29.13 -23.42
C ALA A 223 9.62 -30.51 -24.09
N TRP A 224 9.70 -31.58 -23.28
CA TRP A 224 9.65 -32.97 -23.76
C TRP A 224 8.29 -33.36 -24.32
N SER A 225 7.18 -32.89 -23.72
CA SER A 225 5.83 -33.18 -24.24
C SER A 225 5.52 -32.45 -25.57
N ASN A 226 6.12 -31.29 -25.79
CA ASN A 226 5.98 -30.53 -27.04
C ASN A 226 6.97 -30.97 -28.15
N LEU A 227 7.94 -31.82 -27.81
CA LEU A 227 8.98 -32.33 -28.70
C LEU A 227 8.42 -33.19 -29.85
N THR A 228 7.19 -33.68 -29.73
CA THR A 228 6.50 -34.45 -30.79
C THR A 228 5.95 -33.60 -31.95
N ARG A 229 6.12 -32.27 -31.93
CA ARG A 229 5.79 -31.40 -33.08
C ARG A 229 7.04 -30.64 -33.56
N PRO A 230 7.54 -30.91 -34.78
CA PRO A 230 8.78 -30.32 -35.27
C PRO A 230 8.54 -28.85 -35.64
N THR A 231 8.87 -27.95 -34.71
CA THR A 231 8.90 -26.50 -34.96
C THR A 231 10.35 -26.01 -34.88
N PRO A 232 10.75 -25.02 -35.69
CA PRO A 232 12.13 -24.49 -35.70
C PRO A 232 12.61 -23.99 -34.32
N MET A 233 11.71 -23.41 -33.51
CA MET A 233 12.00 -22.99 -32.14
C MET A 233 12.31 -24.17 -31.20
N GLY A 234 11.70 -25.33 -31.44
CA GLY A 234 12.01 -26.55 -30.69
C GLY A 234 13.45 -27.01 -30.88
N PHE A 235 13.98 -26.95 -32.11
CA PHE A 235 15.37 -27.31 -32.42
C PHE A 235 16.39 -26.41 -31.73
N ILE A 236 16.15 -25.10 -31.72
CA ILE A 236 17.04 -24.14 -31.05
C ILE A 236 17.11 -24.42 -29.56
N ARG A 237 15.97 -24.78 -28.93
CA ARG A 237 15.87 -25.08 -27.51
C ARG A 237 16.57 -26.39 -27.13
N ILE A 238 16.48 -27.42 -27.98
CA ILE A 238 17.21 -28.68 -27.81
C ILE A 238 18.71 -28.45 -27.96
N PHE A 239 19.12 -27.69 -28.98
CA PHE A 239 20.52 -27.38 -29.21
C PHE A 239 21.15 -26.64 -28.02
N THR A 240 20.44 -25.65 -27.47
CA THR A 240 20.90 -24.92 -26.27
C THR A 240 20.93 -25.80 -25.03
N MET A 241 19.96 -26.69 -24.83
CA MET A 241 19.95 -27.64 -23.71
C MET A 241 21.11 -28.64 -23.80
N VAL A 242 21.35 -29.24 -24.97
CA VAL A 242 22.43 -30.20 -25.21
C VAL A 242 23.80 -29.51 -25.10
N ALA A 243 23.95 -28.31 -25.66
CA ALA A 243 25.17 -27.53 -25.52
C ALA A 243 25.46 -27.15 -24.06
N GLY A 244 24.43 -26.77 -23.29
CA GLY A 244 24.56 -26.49 -21.87
C GLY A 244 25.00 -27.71 -21.05
N ILE A 245 24.41 -28.88 -21.32
CA ILE A 245 24.80 -30.15 -20.67
C ILE A 245 26.24 -30.53 -21.03
N LEU A 246 26.65 -30.39 -22.29
CA LEU A 246 28.02 -30.65 -22.75
C LEU A 246 29.03 -29.70 -22.08
N LEU A 247 28.68 -28.43 -21.92
CA LEU A 247 29.55 -27.46 -21.23
C LEU A 247 29.72 -27.81 -19.75
N ILE A 248 28.64 -28.21 -19.06
CA ILE A 248 28.71 -28.63 -17.66
C ILE A 248 29.55 -29.90 -17.51
N LEU A 249 29.35 -30.90 -18.38
CA LEU A 249 30.15 -32.14 -18.38
C LEU A 249 31.63 -31.88 -18.70
N SER A 250 31.93 -30.92 -19.58
CA SER A 250 33.31 -30.54 -19.92
C SER A 250 34.02 -29.74 -18.81
N SER A 251 33.26 -29.24 -17.83
CA SER A 251 33.78 -28.42 -16.73
C SER A 251 34.07 -29.22 -15.47
N ILE A 252 33.83 -30.53 -15.47
CA ILE A 252 34.22 -31.45 -14.40
C ILE A 252 35.61 -32.02 -14.79
N PRO A 253 36.69 -31.72 -14.04
CA PRO A 253 38.04 -32.17 -14.36
C PRO A 253 38.25 -33.67 -14.14
#